data_AF-A0A418VMP1-F1
#
_entry.id   AF-A0A418VMP1-F1
#
_cell.length_a   1.000
_cell.length_b   1.000
_cell.length_c   1.000
_cell.angle_alpha   90.00
_cell.angle_beta   90.00
_cell.angle_gamma   90.00
#
_symmetry.space_group_name_H-M   'P 1'
#
loop_
_entity.id
_entity.type
_entity.pdbx_description
1 polymer ?
#
loop_
_entity_poly.entity_id
_entity_poly.type
_entity_poly.pdbx_seq_one_letter_code
_entity_poly.pdbx_strand_id
1 'polypeptide(L)'
;MPVTPDDAKLMDVLQGGRCFYCGELVGGKATFDHLIPQAYGGADIPANVVLAHRRCNQRKGDRLPNPDELDRFFAERRASRLGIWPPLRALRAAEEGQEWIAVARAISQEK
;
A
#
# COMPACT_ATOMS: atom_id res chain seq x y z
N MET A 1 10.22 -7.49 6.12
CA MET A 1 10.89 -8.39 5.17
C MET A 1 10.55 -7.90 3.78
N PRO A 2 11.54 -7.63 2.94
CA PRO A 2 11.29 -7.08 1.60
C PRO A 2 10.39 -7.99 0.79
N VAL A 3 9.65 -7.40 -0.15
CA VAL A 3 8.76 -8.12 -1.08
C VAL A 3 9.55 -9.19 -1.80
N THR A 4 9.17 -10.46 -1.61
CA THR A 4 9.82 -11.59 -2.28
C THR A 4 9.36 -11.70 -3.74
N PRO A 5 10.07 -12.47 -4.60
CA PRO A 5 9.59 -12.75 -5.96
C PRO A 5 8.18 -13.37 -6.01
N ASP A 6 7.84 -14.21 -5.03
CA ASP A 6 6.52 -14.83 -4.93
C ASP A 6 5.44 -13.83 -4.53
N ASP A 7 5.76 -12.90 -3.64
CA ASP A 7 4.88 -11.79 -3.28
C ASP A 7 4.66 -10.86 -4.47
N ALA A 8 5.72 -10.53 -5.20
CA ALA A 8 5.68 -9.73 -6.42
C ALA A 8 4.75 -10.35 -7.47
N LYS A 9 4.90 -11.67 -7.71
CA LYS A 9 4.04 -12.40 -8.64
C LYS A 9 2.59 -12.45 -8.19
N LEU A 10 2.34 -12.68 -6.90
CA LEU A 10 0.97 -12.66 -6.39
C LEU A 10 0.34 -11.27 -6.51
N MET A 11 1.11 -10.21 -6.22
CA MET A 11 0.63 -8.83 -6.31
C MET A 11 0.28 -8.46 -7.75
N ASP A 12 1.09 -8.89 -8.72
CA ASP A 12 0.79 -8.75 -10.15
C ASP A 12 -0.52 -9.44 -10.54
N VAL A 13 -0.73 -10.69 -10.12
CA VAL A 13 -1.99 -11.41 -10.36
C VAL A 13 -3.17 -10.72 -9.68
N LEU A 14 -3.00 -10.27 -8.43
CA LEU A 14 -4.06 -9.65 -7.64
C LEU A 14 -4.55 -8.33 -8.26
N GLN A 15 -3.61 -7.53 -8.77
CA GLN A 15 -3.91 -6.27 -9.43
C GLN A 15 -4.14 -6.42 -10.95
N GLY A 16 -4.09 -7.65 -11.48
CA GLY A 16 -4.27 -7.94 -12.91
C GLY A 16 -3.24 -7.24 -13.81
N GLY A 17 -2.00 -7.06 -13.32
CA GLY A 17 -0.95 -6.33 -14.03
C GLY A 17 -1.25 -4.84 -14.23
N ARG A 18 -2.15 -4.27 -13.41
CA ARG A 18 -2.55 -2.87 -13.48
C ARG A 18 -1.96 -2.07 -12.34
N CYS A 19 -1.62 -0.81 -12.65
CA CYS A 19 -1.15 0.15 -11.69
C CYS A 19 -2.26 0.43 -10.67
N PHE A 20 -1.93 0.33 -9.39
CA PHE A 20 -2.86 0.58 -8.30
C PHE A 20 -3.54 1.95 -8.39
N TYR A 21 -2.77 2.97 -8.79
CA TYR A 21 -3.23 4.36 -8.81
C TYR A 21 -4.06 4.75 -10.02
N CYS A 22 -3.64 4.34 -11.24
CA CYS A 22 -4.31 4.78 -12.46
C CYS A 22 -5.11 3.68 -13.18
N GLY A 23 -5.02 2.42 -12.75
CA GLY A 23 -5.72 1.29 -13.38
C GLY A 23 -5.18 0.84 -14.74
N GLU A 24 -4.20 1.55 -15.31
CA GLU A 24 -3.56 1.19 -16.57
C GLU A 24 -2.50 0.10 -16.39
N LEU A 25 -2.26 -0.71 -17.43
CA LEU A 25 -1.27 -1.79 -17.39
C LEU A 25 0.13 -1.26 -17.07
N VAL A 26 0.84 -1.92 -16.14
CA VAL A 26 2.21 -1.51 -15.77
C VAL A 26 3.26 -1.90 -16.79
N GLY A 27 3.05 -3.01 -17.51
CA GLY A 27 4.04 -3.60 -18.42
C GLY A 27 5.33 -3.99 -17.68
N GLY A 28 6.42 -4.16 -18.43
CA GLY A 28 7.70 -4.65 -17.90
C GLY A 28 8.49 -3.67 -17.01
N LYS A 29 7.95 -2.49 -16.68
CA LYS A 29 8.62 -1.46 -15.85
C LYS A 29 7.82 -1.12 -14.59
N ALA A 30 7.12 -2.10 -14.06
CA ALA A 30 6.40 -1.96 -12.81
C ALA A 30 7.35 -1.69 -11.64
N THR A 31 6.86 -0.93 -10.67
CA THR A 31 7.53 -0.67 -9.40
C THR A 31 6.61 -1.06 -8.25
N PHE A 32 7.17 -1.17 -7.07
CA PHE A 32 6.44 -1.39 -5.84
C PHE A 32 6.40 -0.09 -5.04
N ASP A 33 5.22 0.28 -4.56
CA ASP A 33 5.02 1.50 -3.78
C ASP A 33 4.46 1.18 -2.40
N HIS A 34 4.96 1.88 -1.38
CA HIS A 34 4.51 1.75 0.00
C HIS A 34 3.31 2.67 0.22
N LEU A 35 2.17 2.10 0.62
CA LEU A 35 0.97 2.89 0.88
C LEU A 35 1.22 3.88 2.03
N ILE A 36 1.66 3.37 3.18
CA ILE A 36 2.30 4.22 4.20
C ILE A 36 3.78 4.35 3.81
N PRO A 37 4.27 5.57 3.53
CA PRO A 37 5.64 5.77 3.04
C PRO A 37 6.71 5.34 4.05
N GLN A 38 7.84 4.85 3.55
CA GLN A 38 8.99 4.51 4.38
C GLN A 38 9.52 5.70 5.19
N ALA A 39 9.42 6.92 4.65
CA ALA A 39 9.83 8.15 5.32
C ALA A 39 9.12 8.36 6.68
N TYR A 40 7.96 7.72 6.89
CA TYR A 40 7.17 7.80 8.11
C TYR A 40 7.08 6.46 8.85
N GLY A 41 8.03 5.56 8.61
CA GLY A 41 8.09 4.25 9.26
C GLY A 41 7.23 3.18 8.60
N GLY A 42 6.78 3.41 7.36
CA GLY A 42 6.11 2.40 6.54
C GLY A 42 6.96 1.15 6.37
N ALA A 43 6.43 0.00 6.78
CA ALA A 43 7.15 -1.26 6.68
C ALA A 43 7.31 -1.69 5.21
N ASP A 44 8.51 -2.13 4.85
CA ASP A 44 8.76 -2.80 3.59
C ASP A 44 8.31 -4.27 3.71
N ILE A 45 7.00 -4.48 3.56
CA ILE A 45 6.32 -5.77 3.62
C ILE A 45 5.18 -5.79 2.59
N PRO A 46 4.79 -6.97 2.06
CA PRO A 46 3.72 -7.06 1.07
C PRO A 46 2.38 -6.48 1.55
N ALA A 47 2.11 -6.51 2.86
CA ALA A 47 0.90 -5.99 3.48
C ALA A 47 0.80 -4.44 3.48
N ASN A 48 1.85 -3.73 3.07
CA ASN A 48 1.90 -2.27 2.94
C ASN A 48 2.28 -1.82 1.51
N VAL A 49 2.42 -2.75 0.56
CA VAL A 49 2.98 -2.46 -0.76
C VAL A 49 2.00 -2.81 -1.87
N VAL A 50 1.98 -1.98 -2.92
CA VAL A 50 1.16 -2.15 -4.13
C VAL A 50 2.00 -2.07 -5.41
N LEU A 51 1.51 -2.66 -6.50
CA LEU A 51 2.12 -2.57 -7.82
C LEU A 51 1.72 -1.26 -8.50
N ALA A 52 2.69 -0.46 -8.96
CA ALA A 52 2.44 0.85 -9.55
C ALA A 52 3.43 1.18 -10.67
N HIS A 53 3.03 2.08 -11.58
CA HIS A 53 4.02 2.73 -12.46
C HIS A 53 4.98 3.60 -11.65
N ARG A 54 6.24 3.69 -12.09
CA ARG A 54 7.22 4.63 -11.54
C ARG A 54 6.69 6.07 -11.47
N ARG A 55 6.01 6.55 -12.52
CA ARG A 55 5.46 7.91 -12.56
C ARG A 55 4.32 8.13 -11.56
N CYS A 56 3.49 7.11 -11.33
CA CYS A 56 2.35 7.20 -10.43
C CYS A 56 2.82 7.13 -8.99
N ASN A 57 3.75 6.22 -8.68
CA ASN A 57 4.47 6.17 -7.42
C ASN A 57 5.12 7.54 -7.10
N GLN A 58 5.89 8.10 -8.04
CA GLN A 58 6.50 9.44 -7.84
C GLN A 58 5.49 10.55 -7.61
N ARG A 59 4.32 10.51 -8.28
CA ARG A 59 3.23 11.47 -8.06
C ARG A 59 2.53 11.28 -6.71
N LYS A 60 2.49 10.06 -6.19
CA LYS A 60 2.02 9.79 -4.83
C LYS A 60 3.02 10.38 -3.83
N GLY A 61 4.31 10.12 -4.01
CA GLY A 61 5.36 10.64 -3.14
C GLY A 61 5.21 10.12 -1.71
N ASP A 62 5.19 11.02 -0.74
CA ASP A 62 5.13 10.71 0.69
C ASP A 62 3.73 10.97 1.30
N ARG A 63 2.71 11.23 0.50
CA ARG A 63 1.35 11.38 1.03
C ARG A 63 0.81 10.04 1.56
N LEU A 64 -0.03 10.08 2.60
CA LEU A 64 -0.88 8.92 2.94
C LEU A 64 -1.87 8.62 1.81
N PRO A 65 -2.31 7.35 1.65
CA PRO A 65 -3.34 7.03 0.69
C PRO A 65 -4.64 7.74 1.07
N ASN A 66 -5.38 8.18 0.06
CA ASN A 66 -6.69 8.78 0.27
C ASN A 66 -7.75 7.69 0.54
N PRO A 67 -9.00 8.06 0.92
CA PRO A 67 -10.05 7.09 1.21
C PRO A 67 -10.35 6.12 0.07
N ASP A 68 -10.41 6.60 -1.19
CA ASP A 68 -10.68 5.76 -2.36
C ASP A 68 -9.57 4.71 -2.60
N GLU A 69 -8.32 5.13 -2.42
CA GLU A 69 -7.15 4.25 -2.48
C GLU A 69 -7.19 3.21 -1.36
N LEU A 70 -7.56 3.61 -0.14
CA LEU A 70 -7.73 2.66 0.96
C LEU A 70 -8.83 1.64 0.64
N ASP A 71 -10.01 2.08 0.22
CA ASP A 71 -11.10 1.17 -0.08
C ASP A 71 -10.74 0.18 -1.18
N ARG A 72 -10.06 0.64 -2.24
CA ARG A 72 -9.50 -0.23 -3.27
C ARG A 72 -8.53 -1.25 -2.71
N PHE A 73 -7.55 -0.81 -1.91
CA PHE A 73 -6.57 -1.71 -1.30
C PHE A 73 -7.25 -2.79 -0.46
N PHE A 74 -8.20 -2.40 0.39
CA PHE A 74 -8.91 -3.36 1.24
C PHE A 74 -9.77 -4.33 0.42
N ALA A 75 -10.38 -3.87 -0.68
CA ALA A 75 -11.12 -4.73 -1.59
C ALA A 75 -10.21 -5.78 -2.25
N GLU A 76 -9.06 -5.36 -2.79
CA GLU A 76 -8.06 -6.25 -3.39
C GLU A 76 -7.50 -7.24 -2.35
N ARG A 77 -7.36 -6.83 -1.08
CA ARG A 77 -6.71 -7.65 -0.04
C ARG A 77 -7.65 -8.58 0.73
N ARG A 78 -8.97 -8.45 0.61
CA ARG A 78 -9.97 -9.19 1.43
C ARG A 78 -9.75 -10.71 1.47
N ALA A 79 -9.29 -11.33 0.39
CA ALA A 79 -9.05 -12.77 0.28
C ALA A 79 -7.59 -13.10 -0.08
N SER A 80 -6.67 -12.15 0.08
CA SER A 80 -5.27 -12.29 -0.33
C SER A 80 -4.38 -12.72 0.84
N ARG A 81 -3.44 -13.63 0.56
CA ARG A 81 -2.36 -14.01 1.49
C ARG A 81 -1.30 -12.90 1.71
N LEU A 82 -1.33 -11.81 0.93
CA LEU A 82 -0.43 -10.67 1.13
C LEU A 82 -0.81 -9.83 2.36
N GLY A 83 -2.01 -10.01 2.92
CA GLY A 83 -2.44 -9.35 4.15
C GLY A 83 -2.67 -7.83 4.04
N ILE A 84 -2.99 -7.25 5.20
CA ILE A 84 -3.20 -5.81 5.41
C ILE A 84 -2.47 -5.44 6.70
N TRP A 85 -1.53 -4.50 6.59
CA TRP A 85 -0.74 -4.04 7.72
C TRP A 85 -1.61 -3.27 8.73
N PRO A 86 -1.57 -3.55 10.06
CA PRO A 86 -2.43 -2.89 11.04
C PRO A 86 -2.51 -1.35 10.98
N PRO A 87 -1.44 -0.58 10.68
CA PRO A 87 -1.52 0.87 10.54
C PRO A 87 -2.39 1.32 9.37
N LEU A 88 -2.56 0.51 8.31
CA LEU A 88 -3.52 0.80 7.25
C LEU A 88 -4.97 0.60 7.73
N ARG A 89 -5.21 -0.29 8.70
CA ARG A 89 -6.52 -0.44 9.35
C ARG A 89 -6.81 0.73 10.27
N ALA A 90 -5.82 1.17 11.04
CA ALA A 90 -5.92 2.35 11.88
C ALA A 90 -6.18 3.61 11.03
N LEU A 91 -5.46 3.75 9.91
CA LEU A 91 -5.67 4.85 8.97
C LEU A 91 -7.09 4.87 8.41
N ARG A 92 -7.62 3.72 7.97
CA ARG A 92 -8.99 3.63 7.43
C ARG A 92 -10.07 3.94 8.47
N ALA A 93 -9.79 3.69 9.75
CA ALA A 93 -10.69 3.96 10.85
C ALA A 93 -10.49 5.35 11.48
N ALA A 94 -9.53 6.14 11.00
CA ALA A 94 -9.20 7.44 11.57
C ALA A 94 -10.31 8.46 11.27
N GLU A 95 -10.54 9.34 12.24
CA GLU A 95 -11.33 10.55 12.02
C GLU A 95 -10.57 11.51 11.11
N GLU A 96 -11.30 12.31 10.33
CA GLU A 96 -10.72 13.32 9.45
C GLU A 96 -9.82 14.28 10.25
N GLY A 97 -8.57 14.44 9.80
CA GLY A 97 -7.55 15.24 10.47
C GLY A 97 -6.74 14.51 11.56
N GLN A 98 -7.06 13.25 11.87
CA GLN A 98 -6.31 12.43 12.83
C GLN A 98 -5.49 11.30 12.20
N GLU A 99 -5.43 11.25 10.86
CA GLU A 99 -4.84 10.15 10.08
C GLU A 99 -3.39 9.87 10.48
N TRP A 100 -2.57 10.92 10.55
CA TRP A 100 -1.16 10.78 10.93
C TRP A 100 -0.98 10.31 12.37
N ILE A 101 -1.81 10.79 13.30
CA ILE A 101 -1.77 10.38 14.70
C ILE A 101 -2.15 8.90 14.82
N ALA A 102 -3.19 8.46 14.10
CA ALA A 102 -3.62 7.07 14.07
C ALA A 102 -2.53 6.14 13.52
N VAL A 103 -1.91 6.52 12.38
CA VAL A 103 -0.81 5.76 11.77
C VAL A 103 0.40 5.69 12.70
N ALA A 104 0.85 6.81 13.25
CA ALA A 104 2.03 6.86 14.11
C ALA A 104 1.85 6.03 15.39
N ARG A 105 0.67 6.10 16.02
CA ARG A 105 0.33 5.27 17.18
C ARG A 105 0.34 3.79 16.85
N ALA A 106 -0.26 3.41 15.72
CA ALA A 106 -0.30 2.01 15.30
C ALA A 106 1.10 1.46 15.00
N ILE A 107 1.95 2.22 14.29
CA ILE A 107 3.35 1.84 14.03
C ILE A 107 4.14 1.65 15.33
N SER A 108 3.92 2.52 16.32
CA SER A 108 4.62 2.42 17.61
C SER A 108 4.21 1.18 18.42
N GLN A 109 3.03 0.62 18.20
CA GLN A 109 2.52 -0.55 18.92
C GLN A 109 3.01 -1.88 18.31
N GLU A 110 3.59 -1.85 17.11
CA GLU A 110 4.14 -3.03 16.43
C GLU A 110 5.62 -3.29 16.70
N LYS A 111 6.32 -2.32 17.31
CA LYS A 111 7.72 -2.44 17.71
C LYS A 111 7.82 -3.01 19.11
#